data_AF-A0ABD0RR39-F1
#
_entry.id   AF-A0ABD0RR39-F1
#
_cell.length_a   1.000
_cell.length_b   1.000
_cell.length_c   1.000
_cell.angle_alpha   90.00
_cell.angle_beta   90.00
_cell.angle_gamma   90.00
#
_symmetry.space_group_name_H-M   'P 1'
#
loop_
_entity.id
_entity.type
_entity.pdbx_description
1 polymer ?
#
loop_
_entity_poly.entity_id
_entity_poly.type
_entity_poly.pdbx_seq_one_letter_code
_entity_poly.pdbx_strand_id
1 'polypeptide(L)'
;GRLTYNTEECMPCFCNGHSSVCSSAEGFSVYNITSTFENGPEGWKAATAQGVNPSQVQFRWSPTHKDLEVISKEILPVYLFAPASYLGNQALSYGQTLSFSLRLDRGVRRPSTSDVILEGAGLRVAASLGDLRTVVSCGKKITYTF
;
A
#
# COMPACT_ATOMS: atom_id res chain seq x y z
N GLY A 1 34.20 14.38 34.11
CA GLY A 1 33.06 15.12 33.53
C GLY A 1 31.82 14.28 33.72
N ARG A 2 30.82 14.82 34.42
CA ARG A 2 29.57 14.14 34.75
C ARG A 2 28.60 14.39 33.60
N LEU A 3 28.17 13.35 32.89
CA LEU A 3 27.05 13.41 31.96
C LEU A 3 25.96 12.50 32.52
N THR A 4 25.03 13.11 33.25
CA THR A 4 23.73 12.53 33.57
C THR A 4 22.91 12.55 32.28
N TYR A 5 22.75 11.40 31.61
CA TYR A 5 21.79 11.29 30.52
C TYR A 5 20.44 10.85 31.09
N ASN A 6 19.44 11.64 30.76
CA ASN A 6 18.07 11.60 31.25
C ASN A 6 17.42 10.23 30.96
N THR A 7 16.96 9.54 32.01
CA THR A 7 16.21 8.28 31.94
C THR A 7 14.72 8.53 31.78
N GLU A 8 14.33 9.32 30.78
CA GLU A 8 12.92 9.44 30.40
C GLU A 8 12.78 9.06 28.93
N GLU A 9 12.13 7.91 28.74
CA GLU A 9 11.62 7.37 27.46
C GLU A 9 12.66 6.73 26.53
N CYS A 10 13.37 5.69 27.00
CA CYS A 10 13.91 4.71 26.08
C CYS A 10 12.74 3.91 25.49
N MET A 11 12.35 4.22 24.25
CA MET A 11 11.30 3.49 23.54
C MET A 11 11.66 2.00 23.51
N PRO A 12 10.76 1.08 23.92
CA PRO A 12 11.10 -0.33 24.01
C PRO A 12 11.57 -0.85 22.65
N CYS A 13 12.71 -1.55 22.63
CA CYS A 13 13.22 -2.16 21.42
C CYS A 13 12.21 -3.21 20.93
N PHE A 14 11.59 -2.94 19.77
CA PHE A 14 10.68 -3.87 19.14
C PHE A 14 11.49 -4.87 18.31
N CYS A 15 11.88 -5.99 18.91
CA CYS A 15 12.64 -7.04 18.24
C CYS A 15 11.71 -7.95 17.39
N ASN A 16 10.76 -7.36 16.66
CA ASN A 16 9.73 -8.05 15.89
C ASN A 16 8.97 -9.12 16.70
N GLY A 17 8.76 -8.88 18.00
CA GLY A 17 8.07 -9.81 18.90
C GLY A 17 8.90 -11.01 19.40
N HIS A 18 10.21 -11.09 19.08
CA HIS A 18 11.06 -12.21 19.51
C HIS A 18 11.73 -12.03 20.88
N SER A 19 12.03 -10.79 21.27
CA SER A 19 12.76 -10.48 22.51
C SER A 19 12.45 -9.04 22.95
N SER A 20 12.67 -8.74 24.23
CA SER A 20 12.70 -7.37 24.76
C SER A 20 14.12 -6.78 24.76
N VAL A 21 15.13 -7.57 24.36
CA VAL A 21 16.54 -7.20 24.28
C VAL A 21 17.07 -7.58 22.90
N CYS A 22 17.39 -6.58 22.08
CA CYS A 22 18.09 -6.73 20.81
C CYS A 22 18.90 -5.46 20.50
N SER A 23 19.89 -5.59 19.62
CA SER A 23 20.63 -4.46 19.04
C SER A 23 20.17 -4.20 17.61
N SER A 24 20.36 -2.98 17.12
CA SER A 24 20.19 -2.67 15.70
C SER A 24 21.09 -3.58 14.85
N ALA A 25 20.54 -4.16 13.79
CA ALA A 25 21.34 -4.88 12.81
C ALA A 25 22.03 -3.86 11.89
N GLU A 26 23.34 -3.98 11.75
CA GLU A 26 24.13 -3.10 10.89
C GLU A 26 23.67 -3.25 9.43
N GLY A 27 23.37 -2.13 8.76
CA GLY A 27 22.82 -2.12 7.40
C GLY A 27 21.30 -2.27 7.30
N PHE A 28 20.57 -2.35 8.42
CA PHE A 28 19.10 -2.42 8.43
C PHE A 28 18.51 -1.18 9.11
N SER A 29 17.87 -0.31 8.32
CA SER A 29 17.13 0.86 8.81
C SER A 29 15.68 0.81 8.33
N VAL A 30 14.76 1.28 9.18
CA VAL A 30 13.36 1.46 8.77
C VAL A 30 13.32 2.57 7.73
N TYR A 31 12.77 2.27 6.56
CA TYR A 31 12.49 3.26 5.52
C TYR A 31 11.05 3.12 5.07
N ASN A 32 10.42 4.27 4.80
CA ASN A 32 9.07 4.28 4.25
C ASN A 32 9.16 4.05 2.74
N ILE A 33 8.37 3.11 2.24
CA ILE A 33 8.14 2.96 0.81
C ILE A 33 6.96 3.85 0.46
N THR A 34 7.16 4.79 -0.45
CA THR A 34 6.12 5.76 -0.81
C THR A 34 6.14 5.99 -2.30
N SER A 35 4.95 6.00 -2.90
CA SER A 35 4.75 6.47 -4.26
C SER A 35 4.06 7.83 -4.25
N THR A 36 4.70 8.81 -4.89
CA THR A 36 4.26 10.21 -4.88
C THR A 36 3.58 10.61 -6.19
N PHE A 37 3.88 9.89 -7.27
CA PHE A 37 3.44 10.14 -8.64
C PHE A 37 3.77 11.55 -9.14
N GLU A 38 4.84 12.14 -8.61
CA GLU A 38 5.32 13.47 -8.99
C GLU A 38 5.81 13.50 -10.45
N ASN A 39 6.51 12.44 -10.87
CA ASN A 39 7.20 12.38 -12.16
C ASN A 39 6.79 11.16 -13.01
N GLY A 40 5.56 10.69 -12.87
CA GLY A 40 5.04 9.58 -13.68
C GLY A 40 4.40 8.46 -12.85
N PRO A 41 4.20 7.28 -13.48
CA PRO A 41 3.55 6.15 -12.83
C PRO A 41 4.45 5.37 -11.87
N GLU A 42 5.73 5.73 -11.73
CA GLU A 42 6.69 5.08 -10.81
C GLU A 42 6.78 3.55 -10.95
N GLY A 43 6.51 3.02 -12.15
CA GLY A 43 6.55 1.58 -12.42
C GLY A 43 5.28 0.81 -12.03
N TRP A 44 4.26 1.48 -11.51
CA TRP A 44 2.93 0.90 -11.30
C TRP A 44 2.27 0.51 -12.62
N LYS A 45 1.46 -0.55 -12.58
CA LYS A 45 0.76 -1.09 -13.76
C LYS A 45 -0.65 -1.51 -13.40
N ALA A 46 -1.57 -1.43 -14.37
CA ALA A 46 -2.91 -2.00 -14.24
C ALA A 46 -2.96 -3.38 -14.90
N ALA A 47 -3.44 -4.39 -14.19
CA ALA A 47 -3.63 -5.73 -14.72
C ALA A 47 -4.82 -6.45 -14.06
N THR A 48 -5.32 -7.51 -14.68
CA THR A 48 -6.33 -8.38 -14.06
C THR A 48 -5.73 -9.15 -12.88
N ALA A 49 -6.56 -9.84 -12.10
CA ALA A 49 -6.10 -10.71 -11.02
C ALA A 49 -5.08 -11.78 -11.47
N GLN A 50 -5.11 -12.17 -12.75
CA GLN A 50 -4.17 -13.13 -13.35
C GLN A 50 -2.88 -12.48 -13.88
N GLY A 51 -2.68 -11.18 -13.64
CA GLY A 51 -1.53 -10.43 -14.13
C GLY A 51 -1.57 -10.14 -15.64
N VAL A 52 -2.74 -10.26 -16.28
CA VAL A 52 -2.90 -10.01 -17.71
C VAL A 52 -3.19 -8.53 -17.96
N ASN A 53 -2.52 -7.94 -18.94
CA ASN A 53 -2.83 -6.58 -19.40
C ASN A 53 -4.26 -6.53 -19.97
N PRO A 54 -5.17 -5.74 -19.40
CA PRO A 54 -6.55 -5.76 -19.84
C PRO A 54 -6.70 -4.92 -21.11
N SER A 55 -7.20 -5.51 -22.19
CA SER A 55 -7.30 -4.85 -23.51
C SER A 55 -8.31 -3.69 -23.54
N GLN A 56 -9.30 -3.69 -22.64
CA GLN A 56 -10.34 -2.65 -22.54
C GLN A 56 -10.14 -1.70 -21.34
N VAL A 57 -8.94 -1.66 -20.78
CA VAL A 57 -8.60 -0.76 -19.67
C VAL A 57 -7.63 0.30 -20.15
N GLN A 58 -8.00 1.56 -19.92
CA GLN A 58 -7.10 2.68 -20.08
C GLN A 58 -6.43 2.97 -18.74
N PHE A 59 -5.11 2.77 -18.69
CA PHE A 59 -4.26 3.16 -17.58
C PHE A 59 -3.44 4.39 -17.99
N ARG A 60 -3.50 5.45 -17.18
CA ARG A 60 -2.71 6.66 -17.42
C ARG A 60 -2.28 7.31 -16.11
N TRP A 61 -1.19 8.05 -16.18
CA TRP A 61 -0.77 8.97 -15.13
C TRP A 61 -1.29 10.38 -15.45
N SER A 62 -1.78 11.09 -14.44
CA SER A 62 -2.21 12.48 -14.56
C SER A 62 -1.14 13.43 -14.02
N PRO A 63 -0.47 14.24 -14.86
CA PRO A 63 0.47 15.25 -14.37
C PRO A 63 -0.21 16.33 -13.52
N THR A 64 -1.48 16.61 -13.80
CA THR A 64 -2.27 17.62 -13.10
C THR A 64 -2.68 17.17 -11.71
N HIS A 65 -3.10 15.92 -11.55
CA HIS A 65 -3.57 15.37 -10.28
C HIS A 65 -2.49 14.59 -9.51
N LYS A 66 -1.35 14.30 -10.17
CA LYS A 66 -0.26 13.48 -9.64
C LYS A 66 -0.79 12.17 -9.07
N ASP A 67 -1.56 11.46 -9.90
CA ASP A 67 -2.17 10.19 -9.55
C ASP A 67 -2.27 9.26 -10.77
N LEU A 68 -2.65 8.02 -10.49
CA LEU A 68 -2.91 6.98 -11.48
C LEU A 68 -4.41 6.90 -11.73
N GLU A 69 -4.79 6.91 -13.00
CA GLU A 69 -6.17 6.76 -13.42
C GLU A 69 -6.35 5.44 -14.16
N VAL A 70 -7.31 4.64 -13.70
CA VAL A 70 -7.73 3.38 -14.34
C VAL A 70 -9.17 3.56 -14.78
N ILE A 71 -9.39 3.51 -16.10
CA ILE A 71 -10.72 3.65 -16.71
C ILE A 71 -11.03 2.33 -17.42
N SER A 72 -12.06 1.63 -16.95
CA SER A 72 -12.56 0.39 -17.53
C SER A 72 -14.01 0.54 -17.91
N LYS A 73 -14.41 -0.03 -19.04
CA LYS A 73 -15.83 -0.23 -19.39
C LYS A 73 -16.34 -1.61 -18.98
N GLU A 74 -15.43 -2.51 -18.59
CA GLU A 74 -15.75 -3.87 -18.15
C GLU A 74 -16.01 -3.92 -16.64
N ILE A 75 -16.79 -4.91 -16.21
CA ILE A 75 -17.10 -5.18 -14.80
C ILE A 75 -15.98 -6.00 -14.12
N LEU A 76 -15.02 -6.51 -14.90
CA LEU A 76 -13.94 -7.34 -14.38
C LEU A 76 -13.02 -6.53 -13.44
N PRO A 77 -12.55 -7.12 -12.32
CA PRO A 77 -11.68 -6.44 -11.39
C PRO A 77 -10.31 -6.20 -12.03
N VAL A 78 -9.85 -4.96 -11.92
CA VAL A 78 -8.53 -4.51 -12.35
C VAL A 78 -7.77 -4.04 -11.12
N TYR A 79 -6.55 -4.53 -10.97
CA TYR A 79 -5.67 -4.21 -9.86
C TYR A 79 -4.52 -3.31 -10.32
N LEU A 80 -4.12 -2.41 -9.43
CA LEU A 80 -2.88 -1.67 -9.54
C LEU A 80 -1.77 -2.49 -8.88
N PHE A 81 -0.80 -2.92 -9.66
CA PHE A 81 0.36 -3.68 -9.21
C PHE A 81 1.47 -2.70 -8.82
N ALA A 82 1.91 -2.83 -7.57
CA ALA A 82 3.01 -2.06 -7.03
C ALA A 82 4.35 -2.43 -7.70
N PRO A 83 5.28 -1.46 -7.86
CA PRO A 83 6.58 -1.70 -8.47
C PRO A 83 7.51 -2.52 -7.56
N ALA A 84 8.67 -2.90 -8.10
CA ALA A 84 9.65 -3.74 -7.42
C ALA A 84 10.16 -3.18 -6.07
N SER A 85 10.05 -1.87 -5.84
CA SER A 85 10.40 -1.26 -4.55
C SER A 85 9.51 -1.72 -3.38
N TYR A 86 8.32 -2.27 -3.65
CA TYR A 86 7.42 -2.85 -2.65
C TYR A 86 7.67 -4.36 -2.44
N LEU A 87 8.60 -4.96 -3.19
CA LEU A 87 8.94 -6.37 -3.11
C LEU A 87 10.21 -6.59 -2.26
N GLY A 88 10.58 -7.85 -2.05
CA GLY A 88 11.77 -8.22 -1.27
C GLY A 88 11.47 -8.40 0.22
N ASN A 89 12.52 -8.30 1.04
CA ASN A 89 12.37 -8.46 2.48
C ASN A 89 11.83 -7.16 3.11
N GLN A 90 10.53 -7.15 3.38
CA GLN A 90 9.82 -6.03 4.01
C GLN A 90 9.54 -6.27 5.50
N ALA A 91 10.38 -7.07 6.19
CA ALA A 91 10.22 -7.35 7.62
C ALA A 91 10.22 -6.08 8.48
N LEU A 92 10.93 -5.03 8.05
CA LEU A 92 10.97 -3.73 8.74
C LEU A 92 9.67 -2.93 8.60
N SER A 93 8.78 -3.31 7.68
CA SER A 93 7.42 -2.74 7.57
C SER A 93 6.43 -3.44 8.50
N TYR A 94 6.83 -4.48 9.24
CA TYR A 94 5.94 -5.15 10.17
C TYR A 94 5.47 -4.19 11.28
N GLY A 95 4.16 -4.18 11.53
CA GLY A 95 3.53 -3.25 12.49
C GLY A 95 3.44 -1.81 11.99
N GLN A 96 3.88 -1.52 10.76
CA GLN A 96 3.67 -0.23 10.10
C GLN A 96 2.34 -0.24 9.33
N THR A 97 1.88 0.96 9.04
CA THR A 97 0.61 1.20 8.35
C THR A 97 0.79 1.26 6.84
N LEU A 98 -0.08 0.57 6.10
CA LEU A 98 -0.22 0.75 4.66
C LEU A 98 -1.34 1.75 4.38
N SER A 99 -1.06 2.82 3.64
CA SER A 99 -2.09 3.81 3.30
C SER A 99 -2.00 4.29 1.85
N PHE A 100 -3.16 4.64 1.29
CA PHE A 100 -3.27 5.27 -0.01
C PHE A 100 -4.57 6.06 -0.11
N SER A 101 -4.61 7.03 -1.03
CA SER A 101 -5.83 7.75 -1.35
C SER A 101 -6.44 7.27 -2.67
N LEU A 102 -7.74 6.99 -2.66
CA LEU A 102 -8.49 6.51 -3.82
C LEU A 102 -9.72 7.40 -4.05
N ARG A 103 -9.97 7.73 -5.32
CA ARG A 103 -11.18 8.40 -5.79
C ARG A 103 -11.86 7.52 -6.83
N LEU A 104 -13.13 7.18 -6.62
CA LEU A 104 -13.93 6.43 -7.59
C LEU A 104 -14.86 7.40 -8.34
N ASP A 105 -14.66 7.58 -9.64
CA ASP A 105 -15.49 8.51 -10.42
C ASP A 105 -16.76 7.87 -10.96
N ARG A 106 -16.64 6.66 -11.50
CA ARG A 106 -17.73 5.84 -12.01
C ARG A 106 -17.36 4.38 -11.81
N GLY A 107 -18.06 3.64 -10.95
CA GLY A 107 -17.86 2.20 -10.79
C GLY A 107 -17.79 1.70 -9.35
N VAL A 108 -18.16 0.43 -9.21
CA VAL A 108 -18.23 -0.43 -8.02
C VAL A 108 -18.93 0.18 -6.80
N ARG A 109 -20.24 -0.10 -6.68
CA ARG A 109 -21.07 0.28 -5.52
C ARG A 109 -20.74 -0.50 -4.24
N ARG A 110 -19.90 -1.53 -4.27
CA ARG A 110 -19.64 -2.39 -3.11
C ARG A 110 -18.17 -2.81 -3.08
N PRO A 111 -17.43 -2.53 -2.00
CA PRO A 111 -16.09 -3.08 -1.77
C PRO A 111 -16.09 -4.60 -2.00
N SER A 112 -14.98 -5.14 -2.47
CA SER A 112 -14.78 -6.59 -2.52
C SER A 112 -14.05 -7.07 -1.27
N THR A 113 -14.07 -8.37 -1.01
CA THR A 113 -13.25 -8.97 0.07
C THR A 113 -11.75 -8.95 -0.24
N SER A 114 -11.35 -8.50 -1.44
CA SER A 114 -9.97 -8.57 -1.92
C SER A 114 -9.62 -7.33 -2.73
N ASP A 115 -9.77 -6.16 -2.11
CA ASP A 115 -9.45 -4.87 -2.72
C ASP A 115 -7.97 -4.52 -2.57
N VAL A 116 -7.37 -4.87 -1.43
CA VAL A 116 -5.93 -4.79 -1.18
C VAL A 116 -5.41 -6.19 -0.96
N ILE A 117 -4.40 -6.60 -1.70
CA ILE A 117 -3.85 -7.95 -1.64
C ILE A 117 -2.33 -7.84 -1.47
N LEU A 118 -1.79 -8.52 -0.45
CA LEU A 118 -0.36 -8.68 -0.24
C LEU A 118 0.01 -10.15 -0.47
N GLU A 119 0.99 -10.39 -1.34
CA GLU A 119 1.45 -11.72 -1.72
C GLU A 119 2.97 -11.82 -1.56
N GLY A 120 3.43 -12.91 -0.94
CA GLY A 120 4.84 -13.12 -0.68
C GLY A 120 5.09 -14.39 0.11
N ALA A 121 6.25 -15.02 -0.08
CA ALA A 121 6.63 -16.26 0.60
C ALA A 121 5.58 -17.39 0.53
N GLY A 122 4.81 -17.47 -0.57
CA GLY A 122 3.73 -18.45 -0.74
C GLY A 122 2.44 -18.15 0.03
N LEU A 123 2.39 -17.02 0.73
CA LEU A 123 1.22 -16.54 1.47
C LEU A 123 0.52 -15.42 0.69
N ARG A 124 -0.79 -15.31 0.93
CA ARG A 124 -1.66 -14.28 0.36
C ARG A 124 -2.64 -13.83 1.41
N VAL A 125 -2.65 -12.53 1.70
CA VAL A 125 -3.63 -11.89 2.59
C VAL A 125 -4.35 -10.79 1.83
N ALA A 126 -5.62 -10.59 2.15
CA ALA A 126 -6.44 -9.61 1.47
C ALA A 126 -7.32 -8.83 2.45
N ALA A 127 -7.55 -7.56 2.14
CA ALA A 127 -8.40 -6.66 2.90
C ALA A 127 -9.39 -5.92 1.99
N SER A 128 -10.52 -5.52 2.57
CA SER A 128 -11.56 -4.75 1.89
C SER A 128 -11.37 -3.25 2.16
N LEU A 129 -11.72 -2.40 1.19
CA LEU A 129 -11.71 -0.95 1.36
C LEU A 129 -12.74 -0.46 2.39
N GLY A 130 -13.73 -1.28 2.77
CA GLY A 130 -14.70 -0.89 3.78
C GLY A 130 -15.66 -2.01 4.10
N ASP A 131 -16.76 -1.68 4.77
CA ASP A 131 -17.84 -2.65 4.97
C ASP A 131 -18.45 -2.98 3.60
N LEU A 132 -18.50 -4.28 3.26
CA LEU A 132 -19.12 -4.84 2.05
C LEU A 132 -20.60 -4.42 1.88
N ARG A 133 -21.22 -3.91 2.96
CA ARG A 133 -22.59 -3.37 2.99
C ARG A 133 -22.66 -1.89 2.62
N THR A 134 -21.56 -1.15 2.71
CA THR A 134 -21.49 0.28 2.47
C THR A 134 -21.04 0.61 1.06
N VAL A 135 -21.70 1.60 0.45
CA VAL A 135 -21.36 2.08 -0.88
C VAL A 135 -20.19 3.06 -0.77
N VAL A 136 -19.10 2.79 -1.51
CA VAL A 136 -17.98 3.73 -1.60
C VAL A 136 -18.47 5.01 -2.30
N SER A 137 -18.27 6.16 -1.67
CA SER A 137 -18.76 7.43 -2.22
C SER A 137 -18.02 7.80 -3.50
N CYS A 138 -18.76 8.01 -4.59
CA CYS A 138 -18.17 8.44 -5.85
C CYS A 138 -17.79 9.93 -5.83
N GLY A 139 -16.79 10.32 -6.62
CA GLY A 139 -16.33 11.69 -6.80
C GLY A 139 -15.58 12.28 -5.60
N LYS A 140 -15.41 11.52 -4.51
CA LYS A 140 -14.62 11.93 -3.34
C LYS A 140 -13.33 11.12 -3.27
N LYS A 141 -12.22 11.81 -3.00
CA LYS A 141 -10.94 11.19 -2.66
C LYS A 141 -10.97 10.81 -1.17
N ILE A 142 -10.82 9.52 -0.88
CA ILE A 142 -10.80 8.97 0.47
C ILE A 142 -9.42 8.35 0.72
N THR A 143 -8.87 8.53 1.91
CA THR A 143 -7.65 7.84 2.35
C THR A 143 -8.03 6.56 3.08
N TYR A 144 -7.45 5.45 2.65
CA TYR A 144 -7.57 4.13 3.25
C TYR A 144 -6.30 3.79 4.00
N THR A 145 -6.43 3.04 5.08
CA THR A 145 -5.36 2.79 6.05
C THR A 145 -5.57 1.40 6.63
N PHE A 146 -4.53 0.56 6.56
CA PHE A 146 -4.51 -0.84 6.97
C PHE A 146 -3.37 -1.09 7.95
#